data_AF-A0A5E4B7R0-F1
#
_entry.id   AF-A0A5E4B7R0-F1
#
_cell.length_a   1.000
_cell.length_b   1.000
_cell.length_c   1.000
_cell.angle_alpha   90.00
_cell.angle_beta   90.00
_cell.angle_gamma   90.00
#
_symmetry.space_group_name_H-M   'P 1'
#
loop_
_entity.id
_entity.type
_entity.pdbx_description
1 polymer ?
#
loop_
_entity_poly.entity_id
_entity_poly.type
_entity_poly.pdbx_seq_one_letter_code
_entity_poly.pdbx_strand_id
1 'polypeptide(L)'
;MLCARRLGSLAAGLAALRPGRAARGSLGAGIQARRVSTSWSPVGAAFNVKPQGRRLDLFSERRGLFGVPELSAPEGFYIAQEEALRKTELLVERACSTPPGPQTVLIFDELSDALCRVADLADFVKIAHPEPAFREAAEETCRSIGTMVEKLNTNVELYQSLQKLLSDKKLVDSLDVETRRVAELFMFDFEISGIHLDEEKRKRAVDLNKKKKDLKNKHIKRTKFPNKIEKHLLPDHIHHNFVRDGKLLKINAPHAEAPNDLAFCEAIETVMQFLEKLSDKLCERTIKDFEMMRQMKMKLNPQNSELMPWDPPYYSGVIRAE
;
A
#
# COMPACT_ATOMS: atom_id res chain seq x y z
N MET A 1 -11.91 -8.64 5.02
CA MET A 1 -12.04 -8.77 3.56
C MET A 1 -10.98 -9.76 3.12
N LEU A 2 -11.38 -10.83 2.42
CA LEU A 2 -10.52 -11.93 1.93
C LEU A 2 -9.17 -11.53 1.28
N CYS A 3 -8.94 -10.25 0.94
CA CYS A 3 -7.62 -9.74 0.53
C CYS A 3 -7.27 -8.35 1.10
N ALA A 4 -7.58 -8.06 2.37
CA ALA A 4 -7.07 -6.84 3.04
C ALA A 4 -5.84 -7.09 3.94
N ARG A 5 -5.48 -8.34 4.22
CA ARG A 5 -4.35 -8.67 5.12
C ARG A 5 -3.03 -9.03 4.43
N ARG A 6 -2.96 -9.13 3.10
CA ARG A 6 -1.72 -9.52 2.38
C ARG A 6 -1.14 -8.50 1.40
N LEU A 7 -1.74 -7.31 1.25
CA LEU A 7 -1.20 -6.25 0.36
C LEU A 7 -0.03 -5.45 0.96
N GLY A 8 0.68 -5.99 1.98
CA GLY A 8 1.64 -5.22 2.77
C GLY A 8 2.97 -5.88 3.15
N SER A 9 3.28 -7.13 2.74
CA SER A 9 4.58 -7.73 3.11
C SER A 9 5.28 -8.47 1.96
N LEU A 10 6.19 -7.76 1.30
CA LEU A 10 7.28 -8.36 0.53
C LEU A 10 8.28 -9.01 1.49
N ALA A 11 8.11 -10.29 1.81
CA ALA A 11 9.15 -11.09 2.46
C ALA A 11 10.02 -11.77 1.38
N ALA A 12 11.15 -11.14 1.05
CA ALA A 12 12.17 -11.75 0.20
C ALA A 12 13.02 -12.73 1.03
N GLY A 13 12.83 -14.03 0.80
CA GLY A 13 13.74 -15.06 1.30
C GLY A 13 15.03 -15.09 0.47
N LEU A 14 16.13 -14.58 1.03
CA LEU A 14 17.47 -14.69 0.43
C LEU A 14 18.16 -15.95 0.94
N ALA A 15 18.38 -16.91 0.04
CA ALA A 15 19.29 -18.03 0.25
C ALA A 15 20.75 -17.51 0.33
N ALA A 16 21.42 -17.78 1.45
CA ALA A 16 22.80 -17.37 1.69
C ALA A 16 23.79 -18.33 1.00
N LEU A 17 24.43 -17.86 -0.08
CA LEU A 17 25.65 -18.47 -0.61
C LEU A 17 26.88 -17.84 0.07
N ARG A 18 27.64 -18.66 0.80
CA ARG A 18 28.94 -18.29 1.39
C ARG A 18 30.01 -18.13 0.30
N PRO A 19 30.87 -17.10 0.36
CA PRO A 19 32.17 -17.14 -0.29
C PRO A 19 33.29 -17.41 0.73
N GLY A 20 34.21 -18.28 0.32
CA GLY A 20 35.37 -18.74 1.07
C GLY A 20 36.44 -17.67 1.29
N ARG A 21 37.24 -17.91 2.33
CA ARG A 21 38.42 -17.12 2.73
C ARG A 21 39.52 -17.19 1.66
N ALA A 22 40.11 -16.05 1.35
CA ALA A 22 41.51 -15.97 0.94
C ALA A 22 42.16 -14.76 1.62
N ALA A 23 43.17 -15.04 2.42
CA ALA A 23 44.00 -14.06 3.10
C ALA A 23 45.19 -13.64 2.21
N ARG A 24 45.56 -12.35 2.25
CA ARG A 24 46.97 -11.92 2.24
C ARG A 24 47.06 -10.43 2.57
N GLY A 25 47.86 -10.12 3.59
CA GLY A 25 48.04 -8.77 4.11
C GLY A 25 49.12 -7.96 3.40
N SER A 26 49.13 -6.67 3.70
CA SER A 26 50.28 -5.77 3.64
C SER A 26 49.93 -4.49 4.41
N LEU A 27 50.79 -4.13 5.37
CA LEU A 27 50.72 -2.95 6.22
C LEU A 27 51.28 -1.73 5.50
N GLY A 28 50.58 -0.60 5.58
CA GLY A 28 51.08 0.72 5.18
C GLY A 28 50.31 1.82 5.92
N ALA A 29 51.00 2.52 6.82
CA ALA A 29 50.45 3.56 7.68
C ALA A 29 50.18 4.86 6.90
N GLY A 30 49.02 5.49 7.13
CA GLY A 30 48.68 6.80 6.58
C GLY A 30 47.35 7.35 7.09
N ILE A 31 47.44 8.38 7.96
CA ILE A 31 46.49 9.48 8.21
C ILE A 31 45.02 9.08 8.47
N GLN A 32 44.62 9.08 9.76
CA GLN A 32 43.23 8.93 10.21
C GLN A 32 42.38 10.15 9.85
N ALA A 33 41.81 10.14 8.64
CA ALA A 33 40.54 10.81 8.40
C ALA A 33 39.43 9.92 8.98
N ARG A 34 38.65 10.42 9.95
CA ARG A 34 37.41 9.76 10.39
C ARG A 34 36.44 9.72 9.20
N ARG A 35 36.52 8.66 8.39
CA ARG A 35 35.46 8.27 7.46
C ARG A 35 34.28 7.78 8.30
N VAL A 36 33.24 8.59 8.39
CA VAL A 36 31.92 8.10 8.79
C VAL A 36 31.49 7.12 7.70
N SER A 37 31.55 5.83 8.00
CA SER A 37 31.07 4.78 7.12
C SER A 37 29.55 4.87 7.06
N THR A 38 29.02 5.54 6.04
CA THR A 38 27.66 5.28 5.55
C THR A 38 27.68 3.95 4.80
N SER A 39 27.95 2.84 5.50
CA SER A 39 27.72 1.52 4.93
C SER A 39 26.22 1.30 4.90
N TRP A 40 25.60 1.64 3.76
CA TRP A 40 24.22 1.30 3.48
C TRP A 40 24.05 -0.21 3.66
N SER A 41 22.95 -0.63 4.28
CA SER A 41 22.63 -2.05 4.46
C SER A 41 22.63 -2.79 3.11
N PRO A 42 22.75 -4.13 3.09
CA PRO A 42 22.67 -4.92 1.84
C PRO A 42 21.43 -4.57 0.99
N VAL A 43 20.32 -4.21 1.65
CA VAL A 43 19.10 -3.70 1.02
C VAL A 43 19.34 -2.34 0.37
N GLY A 44 19.93 -1.38 1.09
CA GLY A 44 20.23 -0.05 0.56
C GLY A 44 21.22 -0.07 -0.61
N ALA A 45 22.13 -1.04 -0.64
CA ALA A 45 23.01 -1.26 -1.79
C ALA A 45 22.27 -1.82 -3.00
N ALA A 46 21.30 -2.74 -2.81
CA ALA A 46 20.51 -3.33 -3.89
C ALA A 46 19.66 -2.31 -4.66
N PHE A 47 19.08 -1.33 -3.95
CA PHE A 47 18.27 -0.26 -4.56
C PHE A 47 19.08 0.87 -5.21
N ASN A 48 20.38 0.99 -4.86
CA ASN A 48 21.28 2.04 -5.38
C ASN A 48 22.28 1.52 -6.42
N VAL A 49 22.16 0.27 -6.88
CA VAL A 49 22.94 -0.22 -8.01
C VAL A 49 22.56 0.63 -9.22
N LYS A 50 23.50 1.49 -9.68
CA LYS A 50 23.39 2.11 -11.00
C LYS A 50 23.09 1.00 -11.98
N PRO A 51 22.01 1.07 -12.80
CA PRO A 51 21.75 0.06 -13.79
C PRO A 51 23.00 -0.01 -14.67
N GLN A 52 23.82 -1.05 -14.48
CA GLN A 52 24.85 -1.39 -15.44
C GLN A 52 24.07 -1.61 -16.71
N GLY A 53 24.30 -0.74 -17.69
CA GLY A 53 23.49 -0.67 -18.90
C GLY A 53 23.29 -2.06 -19.45
N ARG A 54 22.13 -2.65 -19.14
CA ARG A 54 21.59 -3.73 -19.95
C ARG A 54 21.36 -3.03 -21.27
N ARG A 55 22.30 -3.25 -22.18
CA ARG A 55 22.06 -3.14 -23.61
C ARG A 55 20.63 -3.61 -23.80
N LEU A 56 19.74 -2.70 -24.21
CA LEU A 56 18.35 -3.03 -24.50
C LEU A 56 18.42 -4.24 -25.44
N ASP A 57 18.14 -5.42 -24.92
CA ASP A 57 17.97 -6.61 -25.74
C ASP A 57 16.70 -6.32 -26.55
N LEU A 58 16.91 -5.68 -27.70
CA LEU A 58 15.89 -5.42 -28.72
C LEU A 58 15.28 -6.74 -29.25
N PHE A 59 15.85 -7.89 -28.85
CA PHE A 59 15.43 -9.25 -29.12
C PHE A 59 15.10 -10.06 -27.86
N SER A 60 14.87 -9.42 -26.72
CA SER A 60 14.16 -10.07 -25.61
C SER A 60 12.79 -10.47 -26.15
N GLU A 61 12.47 -11.77 -26.20
CA GLU A 61 11.10 -12.24 -26.41
C GLU A 61 10.16 -11.36 -25.57
N ARG A 62 9.11 -10.82 -26.19
CA ARG A 62 8.12 -9.97 -25.50
C ARG A 62 7.38 -10.81 -24.46
N ARG A 63 8.03 -11.07 -23.34
CA ARG A 63 7.39 -11.57 -22.12
C ARG A 63 6.53 -10.41 -21.64
N GLY A 64 5.21 -10.60 -21.61
CA GLY A 64 4.28 -9.58 -21.14
C GLY A 64 4.61 -9.11 -19.72
N LEU A 65 3.87 -8.09 -19.24
CA LEU A 65 4.17 -7.43 -17.97
C LEU A 65 4.38 -8.44 -16.83
N PHE A 66 5.48 -8.28 -16.08
CA PHE A 66 5.88 -9.13 -14.96
C PHE A 66 6.06 -10.62 -15.30
N GLY A 67 6.32 -10.93 -16.57
CA GLY A 67 6.47 -12.31 -17.03
C GLY A 67 5.14 -13.03 -17.27
N VAL A 68 4.01 -12.30 -17.27
CA VAL A 68 2.69 -12.81 -17.64
C VAL A 68 2.51 -12.62 -19.16
N PRO A 69 2.55 -13.69 -19.98
CA PRO A 69 2.55 -13.57 -21.44
C PRO A 69 1.34 -12.82 -22.01
N GLU A 70 0.17 -13.03 -21.39
CA GLU A 70 -1.10 -12.41 -21.78
C GLU A 70 -1.00 -10.88 -21.71
N LEU A 71 -0.27 -10.34 -20.73
CA LEU A 71 -0.11 -8.89 -20.50
C LEU A 71 0.95 -8.24 -21.41
N SER A 72 1.06 -8.73 -22.65
CA SER A 72 1.83 -8.07 -23.71
C SER A 72 1.06 -6.91 -24.36
N ALA A 73 -0.26 -6.86 -24.17
CA ALA A 73 -1.17 -5.81 -24.62
C ALA A 73 -2.24 -5.53 -23.56
N PRO A 74 -2.92 -4.37 -23.59
CA PRO A 74 -3.99 -4.02 -22.64
C PRO A 74 -5.10 -5.07 -22.57
N GLU A 75 -5.45 -5.70 -23.69
CA GLU A 75 -6.50 -6.72 -23.80
C GLU A 75 -6.18 -7.97 -22.98
N GLY A 76 -4.89 -8.22 -22.71
CA GLY A 76 -4.44 -9.31 -21.85
C GLY A 76 -5.01 -9.29 -20.44
N PHE A 77 -5.35 -8.10 -19.93
CA PHE A 77 -5.99 -7.94 -18.62
C PHE A 77 -7.37 -8.59 -18.59
N TYR A 78 -8.13 -8.46 -19.69
CA TYR A 78 -9.43 -9.09 -19.81
C TYR A 78 -9.32 -10.62 -19.80
N ILE A 79 -8.34 -11.17 -20.52
CA ILE A 79 -8.08 -12.62 -20.56
C ILE A 79 -7.69 -13.13 -19.16
N ALA A 80 -6.75 -12.46 -18.50
CA ALA A 80 -6.32 -12.83 -17.15
C ALA A 80 -7.46 -12.74 -16.13
N GLN A 81 -8.31 -11.71 -16.27
CA GLN A 81 -9.52 -11.55 -15.47
C GLN A 81 -10.49 -12.72 -15.69
N GLU A 82 -10.88 -13.02 -16.93
CA GLU A 82 -11.84 -14.10 -17.21
C GLU A 82 -11.35 -15.45 -16.69
N GLU A 83 -10.07 -15.78 -16.89
CA GLU A 83 -9.52 -17.04 -16.40
C GLU A 83 -9.52 -17.10 -14.86
N ALA A 84 -9.19 -15.99 -14.18
CA ALA A 84 -9.28 -15.92 -12.73
C ALA A 84 -10.72 -16.12 -12.24
N LEU A 85 -11.70 -15.45 -12.86
CA LEU A 85 -13.12 -15.58 -12.48
C LEU A 85 -13.64 -17.00 -12.73
N ARG A 86 -13.31 -17.60 -13.87
CA ARG A 86 -13.68 -18.99 -14.20
C ARG A 86 -13.09 -19.98 -13.19
N LYS A 87 -11.80 -19.82 -12.84
CA LYS A 87 -11.15 -20.64 -11.82
C LYS A 87 -11.81 -20.46 -10.46
N THR A 88 -12.16 -19.23 -10.09
CA THR A 88 -12.88 -18.93 -8.85
C THR A 88 -14.22 -19.66 -8.79
N GLU A 89 -15.03 -19.64 -9.85
CA GLU A 89 -16.32 -20.34 -9.88
C GLU A 89 -16.18 -21.84 -9.65
N LEU A 90 -15.23 -22.48 -10.32
CA LEU A 90 -14.91 -23.91 -10.10
C LEU A 90 -14.48 -24.20 -8.65
N LEU A 91 -13.69 -23.30 -8.05
CA LEU A 91 -13.24 -23.44 -6.67
C LEU A 91 -14.39 -23.25 -5.67
N VAL A 92 -15.36 -22.38 -5.96
CA VAL A 92 -16.58 -22.23 -5.14
C VAL A 92 -17.40 -23.51 -5.16
N GLU A 93 -17.66 -24.07 -6.34
CA GLU A 93 -18.37 -25.35 -6.47
C GLU A 93 -17.67 -26.47 -5.68
N ARG A 94 -16.33 -26.50 -5.77
CA ARG A 94 -15.50 -27.46 -5.02
C ARG A 94 -15.60 -27.22 -3.51
N ALA A 95 -15.55 -25.98 -3.04
CA ALA A 95 -15.67 -25.63 -1.63
C ALA A 95 -17.03 -26.00 -1.03
N CYS A 96 -18.11 -25.86 -1.81
CA CYS A 96 -19.46 -26.20 -1.38
C CYS A 96 -19.72 -27.71 -1.38
N SER A 97 -19.07 -28.45 -2.28
CA SER A 97 -19.27 -29.91 -2.42
C SER A 97 -18.33 -30.75 -1.54
N THR A 98 -17.21 -30.18 -1.10
CA THR A 98 -16.22 -30.90 -0.29
C THR A 98 -16.66 -30.97 1.19
N PRO A 99 -16.54 -32.13 1.85
CA PRO A 99 -16.81 -32.23 3.28
C PRO A 99 -15.92 -31.28 4.11
N PRO A 100 -16.43 -30.72 5.23
CA PRO A 100 -15.66 -29.83 6.08
C PRO A 100 -14.36 -30.47 6.59
N GLY A 101 -13.23 -29.79 6.40
CA GLY A 101 -11.92 -30.27 6.83
C GLY A 101 -10.79 -29.28 6.50
N PRO A 102 -9.51 -29.66 6.68
CA PRO A 102 -8.37 -28.83 6.30
C PRO A 102 -8.42 -28.38 4.83
N GLN A 103 -8.96 -29.24 3.95
CA GLN A 103 -9.14 -28.93 2.53
C GLN A 103 -10.06 -27.74 2.28
N THR A 104 -11.06 -27.49 3.14
CA THR A 104 -11.91 -26.30 3.04
C THR A 104 -11.07 -25.03 3.10
N VAL A 105 -10.12 -24.96 4.03
CA VAL A 105 -9.23 -23.79 4.20
C VAL A 105 -8.29 -23.63 3.00
N LEU A 106 -7.75 -24.74 2.49
CA LEU A 106 -6.90 -24.73 1.29
C LEU A 106 -7.65 -24.22 0.05
N ILE A 107 -8.90 -24.62 -0.14
CA ILE A 107 -9.72 -24.12 -1.26
C ILE A 107 -9.96 -22.61 -1.12
N PHE A 108 -10.14 -22.10 0.09
CA PHE A 108 -10.33 -20.65 0.33
C PHE A 108 -9.05 -19.86 0.09
N ASP A 109 -7.89 -20.43 0.42
CA ASP A 109 -6.59 -19.85 0.07
C ASP A 109 -6.40 -19.83 -1.46
N GLU A 110 -6.73 -20.93 -2.16
CA GLU A 110 -6.69 -20.99 -3.63
C GLU A 110 -7.67 -19.99 -4.30
N LEU A 111 -8.86 -19.78 -3.72
CA LEU A 111 -9.82 -18.77 -4.16
C LEU A 111 -9.20 -17.37 -4.09
N SER A 112 -8.54 -17.08 -2.97
CA SER A 112 -7.88 -15.80 -2.72
C SER A 112 -6.69 -15.61 -3.64
N ASP A 113 -5.84 -16.63 -3.81
CA ASP A 113 -4.69 -16.61 -4.72
C ASP A 113 -5.10 -16.35 -6.18
N ALA A 114 -6.13 -17.07 -6.66
CA ALA A 114 -6.62 -16.92 -8.03
C ALA A 114 -6.99 -15.47 -8.36
N LEU A 115 -7.61 -14.77 -7.41
CA LEU A 115 -8.03 -13.38 -7.58
C LEU A 115 -6.89 -12.40 -7.32
N CYS A 116 -6.11 -12.57 -6.24
CA CYS A 116 -5.11 -11.58 -5.83
C CYS A 116 -3.88 -11.58 -6.75
N ARG A 117 -3.54 -12.70 -7.40
CA ARG A 117 -2.51 -12.71 -8.46
C ARG A 117 -2.78 -11.72 -9.60
N VAL A 118 -4.05 -11.57 -9.99
CA VAL A 118 -4.45 -10.63 -11.04
C VAL A 118 -4.71 -9.24 -10.46
N ALA A 119 -5.35 -9.16 -9.29
CA ALA A 119 -5.67 -7.89 -8.64
C ALA A 119 -4.43 -7.08 -8.27
N ASP A 120 -3.42 -7.70 -7.65
CA ASP A 120 -2.22 -7.02 -7.16
C ASP A 120 -1.43 -6.42 -8.33
N LEU A 121 -1.33 -7.19 -9.43
CA LEU A 121 -0.69 -6.74 -10.66
C LEU A 121 -1.46 -5.56 -11.28
N ALA A 122 -2.77 -5.71 -11.44
CA ALA A 122 -3.62 -4.65 -12.00
C ALA A 122 -3.59 -3.38 -11.12
N ASP A 123 -3.54 -3.54 -9.80
CA ASP A 123 -3.46 -2.44 -8.84
C ASP A 123 -2.17 -1.62 -8.99
N PHE A 124 -1.05 -2.29 -9.31
CA PHE A 124 0.18 -1.60 -9.63
C PHE A 124 0.12 -0.92 -11.00
N VAL A 125 -0.32 -1.64 -12.04
CA VAL A 125 -0.32 -1.14 -13.43
C VAL A 125 -1.21 0.08 -13.58
N LYS A 126 -2.39 0.13 -12.95
CA LYS A 126 -3.31 1.29 -13.02
C LYS A 126 -2.68 2.59 -12.51
N ILE A 127 -1.67 2.51 -11.65
CA ILE A 127 -0.99 3.67 -11.06
C ILE A 127 0.31 3.99 -11.80
N ALA A 128 1.08 2.97 -12.16
CA ALA A 128 2.48 3.13 -12.59
C ALA A 128 2.68 3.12 -14.11
N HIS A 129 1.76 2.55 -14.89
CA HIS A 129 2.00 2.35 -16.32
C HIS A 129 1.92 3.68 -17.11
N PRO A 130 2.88 3.98 -18.00
CA PRO A 130 2.90 5.25 -18.74
C PRO A 130 1.74 5.38 -19.73
N GLU A 131 1.34 4.26 -20.34
CA GLU A 131 0.29 4.25 -21.36
C GLU A 131 -1.11 4.22 -20.72
N PRO A 132 -2.04 5.14 -21.11
CA PRO A 132 -3.40 5.17 -20.57
C PRO A 132 -4.20 3.88 -20.80
N ALA A 133 -4.07 3.24 -21.96
CA ALA A 133 -4.83 2.04 -22.30
C ALA A 133 -4.60 0.89 -21.30
N PHE A 134 -3.34 0.65 -20.93
CA PHE A 134 -2.99 -0.31 -19.88
C PHE A 134 -3.54 0.10 -18.51
N ARG A 135 -3.51 1.39 -18.16
CA ARG A 135 -4.04 1.86 -16.88
C ARG A 135 -5.55 1.68 -16.79
N GLU A 136 -6.27 1.94 -17.87
CA GLU A 136 -7.72 1.78 -17.96
C GLU A 136 -8.13 0.29 -17.92
N ALA A 137 -7.46 -0.57 -18.69
CA ALA A 137 -7.70 -2.02 -18.66
C ALA A 137 -7.43 -2.63 -17.28
N ALA A 138 -6.35 -2.20 -16.62
CA ALA A 138 -6.03 -2.59 -15.26
C ALA A 138 -7.08 -2.07 -14.25
N GLU A 139 -7.54 -0.81 -14.38
CA GLU A 139 -8.59 -0.27 -13.52
C GLU A 139 -9.92 -1.04 -13.65
N GLU A 140 -10.31 -1.43 -14.87
CA GLU A 140 -11.48 -2.28 -15.09
C GLU A 140 -11.32 -3.64 -14.42
N THR A 141 -10.15 -4.26 -14.58
CA THR A 141 -9.83 -5.55 -13.96
C THR A 141 -9.95 -5.51 -12.44
N CYS A 142 -9.40 -4.47 -11.81
CA CYS A 142 -9.54 -4.26 -10.37
C CYS A 142 -11.00 -4.10 -9.93
N ARG A 143 -11.85 -3.47 -10.76
CA ARG A 143 -13.28 -3.31 -10.48
C ARG A 143 -14.02 -4.63 -10.57
N SER A 144 -13.75 -5.41 -11.61
CA SER A 144 -14.35 -6.73 -11.84
C SER A 144 -13.98 -7.72 -10.74
N ILE A 145 -12.68 -7.87 -10.45
CA ILE A 145 -12.20 -8.73 -9.35
C ILE A 145 -12.74 -8.25 -8.01
N GLY A 146 -12.75 -6.94 -7.76
CA GLY A 146 -13.34 -6.38 -6.54
C GLY A 146 -14.81 -6.76 -6.35
N THR A 147 -15.59 -6.78 -7.44
CA THR A 147 -17.00 -7.22 -7.43
C THR A 147 -17.11 -8.70 -7.08
N MET A 148 -16.26 -9.55 -7.67
CA MET A 148 -16.22 -10.98 -7.34
C MET A 148 -15.87 -11.21 -5.86
N VAL A 149 -14.88 -10.50 -5.33
CA VAL A 149 -14.50 -10.59 -3.91
C VAL A 149 -15.67 -10.21 -2.99
N GLU A 150 -16.45 -9.17 -3.31
CA GLU A 150 -17.64 -8.78 -2.55
C GLU A 150 -18.72 -9.88 -2.58
N LYS A 151 -18.96 -10.50 -3.74
CA LYS A 151 -19.86 -11.66 -3.90
C LYS A 151 -19.40 -12.84 -3.06
N LEU A 152 -18.10 -13.16 -3.04
CA LEU A 152 -17.55 -14.26 -2.26
C LEU A 152 -17.66 -14.00 -0.75
N ASN A 153 -17.29 -12.80 -0.28
CA ASN A 153 -17.39 -12.42 1.13
C ASN A 153 -18.84 -12.41 1.67
N THR A 154 -19.85 -12.46 0.78
CA THR A 154 -21.27 -12.52 1.14
C THR A 154 -21.94 -13.83 0.70
N ASN A 155 -21.15 -14.83 0.30
CA ASN A 155 -21.65 -16.15 -0.09
C ASN A 155 -21.97 -16.99 1.16
N VAL A 156 -23.25 -17.35 1.30
CA VAL A 156 -23.77 -18.08 2.46
C VAL A 156 -23.27 -19.52 2.50
N GLU A 157 -23.09 -20.18 1.35
CA GLU A 157 -22.65 -21.58 1.30
C GLU A 157 -21.18 -21.71 1.72
N LEU A 158 -20.33 -20.80 1.25
CA LEU A 158 -18.93 -20.73 1.68
C LEU A 158 -18.84 -20.49 3.19
N TYR A 159 -19.59 -19.51 3.70
CA TYR A 159 -19.67 -19.24 5.12
C TYR A 159 -20.09 -20.47 5.92
N GLN A 160 -21.14 -21.17 5.48
CA GLN A 160 -21.63 -22.39 6.14
C GLN A 160 -20.62 -23.54 6.10
N SER A 161 -19.88 -23.71 5.00
CA SER A 161 -18.82 -24.73 4.88
C SER A 161 -17.73 -24.52 5.94
N LEU A 162 -17.29 -23.27 6.11
CA LEU A 162 -16.31 -22.89 7.11
C LEU A 162 -16.86 -22.93 8.54
N GLN A 163 -18.13 -22.55 8.74
CA GLN A 163 -18.80 -22.62 10.03
C GLN A 163 -18.91 -24.06 10.52
N LYS A 164 -19.26 -25.00 9.64
CA LYS A 164 -19.30 -26.44 9.97
C LYS A 164 -17.94 -26.96 10.42
N LEU A 165 -16.86 -26.56 9.74
CA LEU A 165 -15.49 -26.90 10.13
C LEU A 165 -15.16 -26.38 11.54
N LEU A 166 -15.43 -25.11 11.81
CA LEU A 166 -15.09 -24.47 13.09
C LEU A 166 -16.02 -24.87 14.26
N SER A 167 -17.19 -25.43 13.98
CA SER A 167 -18.14 -25.89 15.02
C SER A 167 -17.86 -27.32 15.50
N ASP A 168 -17.17 -28.13 14.69
CA ASP A 168 -16.82 -29.51 15.07
C ASP A 168 -15.47 -29.53 15.79
N LYS A 169 -15.52 -29.79 17.11
CA LYS A 169 -14.32 -29.87 17.96
C LYS A 169 -13.29 -30.87 17.44
N LYS A 170 -13.71 -32.04 16.91
CA LYS A 170 -12.77 -33.05 16.42
C LYS A 170 -12.03 -32.56 15.17
N LEU A 171 -12.73 -31.85 14.29
CA LEU A 171 -12.11 -31.27 13.09
C LEU A 171 -11.17 -30.14 13.48
N VAL A 172 -11.58 -29.23 14.36
CA VAL A 172 -10.74 -28.13 14.84
C VAL A 172 -9.48 -28.65 15.53
N ASP A 173 -9.59 -29.67 16.38
CA ASP A 173 -8.45 -30.28 17.08
C ASP A 173 -7.49 -31.01 16.11
N SER A 174 -7.95 -31.33 14.89
CA SER A 174 -7.12 -31.92 13.83
C SER A 174 -6.37 -30.89 12.97
N LEU A 175 -6.72 -29.60 13.07
CA LEU A 175 -6.05 -28.53 12.33
C LEU A 175 -4.74 -28.13 13.03
N ASP A 176 -3.72 -27.82 12.25
CA ASP A 176 -2.56 -27.09 12.77
C ASP A 176 -2.94 -25.64 13.13
N VAL A 177 -2.08 -25.00 13.91
CA VAL A 177 -2.31 -23.65 14.45
C VAL A 177 -2.48 -22.61 13.34
N GLU A 178 -1.75 -22.75 12.23
CA GLU A 178 -1.79 -21.81 11.12
C GLU A 178 -3.08 -21.97 10.32
N THR A 179 -3.44 -23.20 9.96
CA THR A 179 -4.69 -23.51 9.24
C THR A 179 -5.91 -23.09 10.04
N ARG A 180 -5.93 -23.37 11.35
CA ARG A 180 -7.00 -22.88 12.24
C ARG A 180 -7.07 -21.37 12.25
N ARG A 181 -5.92 -20.69 12.35
CA ARG A 181 -5.89 -19.23 12.35
C ARG A 181 -6.42 -18.66 11.04
N VAL A 182 -6.05 -19.23 9.90
CA VAL A 182 -6.55 -18.83 8.58
C VAL A 182 -8.07 -19.00 8.50
N ALA A 183 -8.61 -20.13 8.99
CA ALA A 183 -10.05 -20.35 9.06
C ALA A 183 -10.77 -19.28 9.91
N GLU A 184 -10.25 -18.96 11.09
CA GLU A 184 -10.80 -17.90 11.95
C GLU A 184 -10.77 -16.52 11.27
N LEU A 185 -9.71 -16.22 10.51
CA LEU A 185 -9.59 -14.97 9.75
C LEU A 185 -10.62 -14.88 8.62
N PHE A 186 -10.85 -15.98 7.90
CA PHE A 186 -11.91 -16.03 6.91
C PHE A 186 -13.28 -15.87 7.55
N MET A 187 -13.55 -16.52 8.69
CA MET A 187 -14.82 -16.37 9.42
C MET A 187 -15.07 -14.90 9.79
N PHE A 188 -14.08 -14.26 10.40
CA PHE A 188 -14.12 -12.83 10.73
C PHE A 188 -14.38 -11.94 9.51
N ASP A 189 -13.81 -12.29 8.36
CA ASP A 189 -14.00 -11.56 7.12
C ASP A 189 -15.43 -11.64 6.58
N PHE A 190 -16.11 -12.80 6.70
CA PHE A 190 -17.54 -12.92 6.38
C PHE A 190 -18.40 -12.09 7.34
N GLU A 191 -18.10 -12.14 8.64
CA GLU A 191 -18.84 -11.44 9.68
C GLU A 191 -18.78 -9.91 9.50
N ILE A 192 -17.59 -9.37 9.26
CA ILE A 192 -17.40 -7.94 8.95
C ILE A 192 -18.08 -7.54 7.65
N SER A 193 -18.18 -8.47 6.69
CA SER A 193 -18.90 -8.22 5.44
C SER A 193 -20.42 -8.26 5.60
N GLY A 194 -20.93 -8.55 6.80
CA GLY A 194 -22.35 -8.54 7.12
C GLY A 194 -23.08 -9.81 6.71
N ILE A 195 -22.39 -10.96 6.62
CA ILE A 195 -23.01 -12.23 6.21
C ILE A 195 -24.20 -12.63 7.09
N HIS A 196 -24.15 -12.28 8.37
CA HIS A 196 -25.15 -12.59 9.40
C HIS A 196 -26.44 -11.75 9.27
N LEU A 197 -26.43 -10.71 8.42
CA LEU A 197 -27.59 -9.87 8.17
C LEU A 197 -28.61 -10.59 7.27
N ASP A 198 -29.88 -10.20 7.40
CA ASP A 198 -30.92 -10.59 6.44
C ASP A 198 -30.58 -10.08 5.02
N GLU A 199 -31.12 -10.73 3.99
CA GLU A 199 -30.79 -10.46 2.59
C GLU A 199 -30.93 -8.97 2.23
N GLU A 200 -32.01 -8.33 2.67
CA GLU A 200 -32.27 -6.91 2.40
C GLU A 200 -31.26 -5.97 3.07
N LYS A 201 -30.86 -6.25 4.31
CA LYS A 201 -29.79 -5.51 4.99
C LYS A 201 -28.42 -5.80 4.40
N ARG A 202 -28.13 -7.06 4.06
CA ARG A 202 -26.87 -7.48 3.44
C ARG A 202 -26.67 -6.80 2.08
N LYS A 203 -27.69 -6.80 1.23
CA LYS A 203 -27.68 -6.08 -0.05
C LYS A 203 -27.41 -4.59 0.13
N ARG A 204 -28.09 -3.94 1.09
CA ARG A 204 -27.85 -2.53 1.44
C ARG A 204 -26.42 -2.28 1.93
N ALA A 205 -25.85 -3.18 2.74
CA ALA A 205 -24.48 -3.07 3.23
C ALA A 205 -23.45 -3.17 2.09
N VAL A 206 -23.66 -4.09 1.14
CA VAL A 206 -22.83 -4.21 -0.07
C VAL A 206 -22.91 -2.93 -0.92
N ASP A 207 -24.11 -2.42 -1.19
CA ASP A 207 -24.30 -1.19 -1.96
C ASP A 207 -23.62 0.04 -1.32
N LEU A 208 -23.70 0.15 0.01
CA LEU A 208 -23.02 1.21 0.76
C LEU A 208 -21.49 1.07 0.72
N ASN A 209 -20.96 -0.14 0.84
CA ASN A 209 -19.52 -0.40 0.74
C ASN A 209 -18.99 -0.06 -0.66
N LYS A 210 -19.73 -0.39 -1.71
CA LYS A 210 -19.42 0.01 -3.08
C LYS A 210 -19.36 1.53 -3.23
N LYS A 211 -20.40 2.24 -2.78
CA LYS A 211 -20.43 3.72 -2.80
C LYS A 211 -19.27 4.34 -2.02
N LYS A 212 -18.92 3.79 -0.85
CA LYS A 212 -17.77 4.23 -0.03
C LYS A 212 -16.46 4.09 -0.82
N LYS A 213 -16.25 2.95 -1.48
CA LYS A 213 -15.04 2.68 -2.28
C LYS A 213 -14.95 3.63 -3.47
N ASP A 214 -16.05 3.85 -4.18
CA ASP A 214 -16.12 4.78 -5.32
C ASP A 214 -15.81 6.22 -4.89
N LEU A 215 -16.40 6.68 -3.79
CA LEU A 215 -16.13 8.01 -3.21
C LEU A 215 -14.66 8.16 -2.81
N LYS A 216 -14.09 7.14 -2.14
CA LYS A 216 -12.66 7.12 -1.77
C LYS A 216 -11.76 7.25 -2.99
N ASN A 217 -12.00 6.44 -4.03
CA ASN A 217 -11.20 6.47 -5.25
C ASN A 217 -11.32 7.81 -5.97
N LYS A 218 -12.52 8.39 -6.05
CA LYS A 218 -12.74 9.73 -6.61
C LYS A 218 -12.00 10.81 -5.82
N HIS A 219 -11.97 10.70 -4.49
CA HIS A 219 -11.22 11.61 -3.63
C HIS A 219 -9.71 11.50 -3.89
N ILE A 220 -9.14 10.30 -3.89
CA ILE A 220 -7.70 10.07 -4.16
C ILE A 220 -7.33 10.54 -5.57
N LYS A 221 -8.18 10.30 -6.58
CA LYS A 221 -7.95 10.84 -7.93
C LYS A 221 -7.89 12.37 -7.89
N ARG A 222 -8.75 13.03 -7.12
CA ARG A 222 -8.77 14.50 -6.95
C ARG A 222 -7.54 15.04 -6.22
N THR A 223 -7.03 14.38 -5.18
CA THR A 223 -5.84 14.85 -4.44
C THR A 223 -4.57 14.84 -5.29
N LYS A 224 -4.53 14.02 -6.35
CA LYS A 224 -3.42 13.97 -7.31
C LYS A 224 -3.44 15.11 -8.34
N PHE A 225 -4.54 15.85 -8.46
CA PHE A 225 -4.57 17.01 -9.36
C PHE A 225 -4.00 18.24 -8.64
N PRO A 226 -3.02 18.93 -9.25
CA PRO A 226 -2.45 20.14 -8.66
C PRO A 226 -3.52 21.23 -8.55
N ASN A 227 -3.52 21.95 -7.44
CA ASN A 227 -4.36 23.13 -7.28
C ASN A 227 -3.90 24.21 -8.26
N LYS A 228 -4.86 24.88 -8.92
CA LYS A 228 -4.58 26.00 -9.83
C LYS A 228 -4.96 27.31 -9.14
N ILE A 229 -4.03 28.26 -9.08
CA ILE A 229 -4.28 29.61 -8.56
C ILE A 229 -4.08 30.62 -9.68
N GLU A 230 -4.93 31.64 -9.75
CA GLU A 230 -4.75 32.74 -10.70
C GLU A 230 -3.51 33.57 -10.37
N LYS A 231 -2.73 33.92 -11.40
CA LYS A 231 -1.48 34.68 -11.24
C LYS A 231 -1.63 35.97 -10.44
N HIS A 232 -2.76 36.68 -10.61
CA HIS A 232 -3.01 37.97 -9.97
C HIS A 232 -3.18 37.86 -8.45
N LEU A 233 -3.43 36.66 -7.92
CA LEU A 233 -3.56 36.40 -6.48
C LEU A 233 -2.21 36.16 -5.79
N LEU A 234 -1.12 36.02 -6.55
CA LEU A 234 0.22 35.77 -6.03
C LEU A 234 1.16 36.92 -6.39
N PRO A 235 2.09 37.32 -5.50
CA PRO A 235 3.10 38.34 -5.83
C PRO A 235 3.97 37.97 -7.03
N ASP A 236 4.25 38.92 -7.92
CA ASP A 236 4.97 38.66 -9.19
C ASP A 236 6.36 38.01 -8.98
N HIS A 237 7.05 38.41 -7.90
CA HIS A 237 8.39 37.95 -7.60
C HIS A 237 8.48 36.45 -7.27
N ILE A 238 7.38 35.77 -6.92
CA ILE A 238 7.38 34.31 -6.64
C ILE A 238 6.87 33.46 -7.81
N HIS A 239 6.39 34.06 -8.90
CA HIS A 239 5.81 33.32 -10.04
C HIS A 239 6.80 32.41 -10.76
N HIS A 240 8.11 32.61 -10.59
CA HIS A 240 9.15 31.77 -11.19
C HIS A 240 9.32 30.41 -10.47
N ASN A 241 8.82 30.28 -9.23
CA ASN A 241 8.91 29.06 -8.44
C ASN A 241 7.82 28.02 -8.78
N PHE A 242 6.87 28.37 -9.66
CA PHE A 242 5.71 27.53 -9.98
C PHE A 242 5.64 27.21 -11.47
N VAL A 243 5.09 26.03 -11.81
CA VAL A 243 4.84 25.64 -13.21
C VAL A 243 3.69 26.49 -13.76
N ARG A 244 3.96 27.21 -14.87
CA ARG A 244 3.02 28.13 -15.52
C ARG A 244 2.10 27.39 -16.47
N ASP A 245 0.79 27.66 -16.37
CA ASP A 245 -0.25 27.16 -17.28
C ASP A 245 -1.15 28.34 -17.69
N GLY A 246 -0.71 29.13 -18.68
CA GLY A 246 -1.43 30.33 -19.12
C GLY A 246 -1.56 31.39 -18.00
N LYS A 247 -2.80 31.68 -17.57
CA LYS A 247 -3.12 32.61 -16.46
C LYS A 247 -3.07 31.96 -15.07
N LEU A 248 -2.82 30.65 -15.00
CA LEU A 248 -2.87 29.85 -13.79
C LEU A 248 -1.45 29.38 -13.40
N LEU A 249 -1.20 29.35 -12.09
CA LEU A 249 -0.02 28.75 -11.47
C LEU A 249 -0.43 27.41 -10.84
N LYS A 250 0.33 26.34 -11.15
CA LYS A 250 0.10 25.00 -10.57
C LYS A 250 0.84 24.87 -9.25
N ILE A 251 0.10 24.58 -8.19
CA ILE A 251 0.65 24.17 -6.90
C ILE A 251 0.55 22.65 -6.84
N ASN A 252 1.71 22.01 -6.90
CA ASN A 252 1.81 20.59 -6.61
C ASN A 252 1.45 20.42 -5.13
N ALA A 253 0.39 19.67 -4.84
CA ALA A 253 0.05 19.35 -3.47
C ALA A 253 1.24 18.60 -2.84
N PRO A 254 1.67 18.94 -1.60
CA PRO A 254 2.51 18.02 -0.85
C PRO A 254 1.77 16.68 -0.78
N HIS A 255 2.52 15.59 -0.95
CA HIS A 255 2.01 14.22 -0.94
C HIS A 255 1.40 13.93 0.45
N ALA A 256 0.14 14.27 0.64
CA ALA A 256 -0.62 13.97 1.85
C ALA A 256 -1.14 12.53 1.75
N GLU A 257 -0.22 11.58 1.68
CA GLU A 257 -0.53 10.19 2.00
C GLU A 257 -0.30 10.04 3.50
N ALA A 258 -1.39 10.10 4.26
CA ALA A 258 -1.42 9.45 5.57
C ALA A 258 -1.90 8.01 5.32
N PRO A 259 -1.02 6.99 5.47
CA PRO A 259 -1.47 5.61 5.49
C PRO A 259 -2.09 5.35 6.86
N ASN A 260 -3.34 5.73 7.06
CA ASN A 260 -4.14 5.15 8.14
C ASN A 260 -4.91 3.96 7.58
N ASP A 261 -4.16 2.95 7.13
CA ASP A 261 -4.65 1.59 7.12
C ASP A 261 -4.55 1.09 8.55
N LEU A 262 -5.71 0.99 9.21
CA LEU A 262 -5.99 0.17 10.40
C LEU A 262 -4.73 -0.30 11.15
N ALA A 263 -4.10 0.62 11.88
CA ALA A 263 -3.12 0.23 12.88
C ALA A 263 -3.83 -0.68 13.88
N PHE A 264 -3.22 -1.83 14.15
CA PHE A 264 -3.68 -2.82 15.11
C PHE A 264 -3.63 -2.19 16.52
N CYS A 265 -4.68 -1.45 16.85
CA CYS A 265 -4.97 -1.01 18.21
C CYS A 265 -6.37 -1.54 18.48
N GLU A 266 -6.46 -2.50 19.40
CA GLU A 266 -7.68 -3.23 19.73
C GLU A 266 -8.84 -2.30 20.15
N ALA A 267 -8.54 -1.04 20.50
CA ALA A 267 -9.53 0.00 20.76
C ALA A 267 -9.04 1.40 20.33
N ILE A 268 -9.98 2.25 19.88
CA ILE A 268 -9.79 3.69 19.64
C ILE A 268 -9.22 4.36 20.90
N GLU A 269 -9.63 3.91 22.08
CA GLU A 269 -9.14 4.40 23.37
C GLU A 269 -7.62 4.21 23.53
N THR A 270 -7.07 3.09 23.09
CA THR A 270 -5.63 2.83 23.15
C THR A 270 -4.85 3.78 22.25
N VAL A 271 -5.38 4.05 21.05
CA VAL A 271 -4.79 5.03 20.13
C VAL A 271 -4.80 6.41 20.75
N MET A 272 -5.94 6.83 21.28
CA MET A 272 -6.09 8.15 21.90
C MET A 272 -5.17 8.31 23.11
N GLN A 273 -5.13 7.33 24.02
CA GLN A 273 -4.22 7.33 25.17
C GLN A 273 -2.75 7.37 24.75
N PHE A 274 -2.39 6.67 23.67
CA PHE A 274 -1.03 6.72 23.15
C PHE A 274 -0.70 8.11 22.59
N LEU A 275 -1.60 8.70 21.80
CA LEU A 275 -1.43 10.03 21.23
C LEU A 275 -1.36 11.12 22.30
N GLU A 276 -2.19 11.03 23.35
CA GLU A 276 -2.15 11.93 24.50
C GLU A 276 -0.81 11.84 25.22
N LYS A 277 -0.37 10.62 25.59
CA LYS A 277 0.93 10.40 26.24
C LYS A 277 2.10 10.87 25.38
N LEU A 278 2.01 10.69 24.06
CA LEU A 278 3.03 11.15 23.13
C LEU A 278 3.05 12.68 23.07
N SER A 279 1.88 13.32 22.98
CA SER A 279 1.72 14.77 22.98
C SER A 279 2.29 15.40 24.25
N ASP A 280 1.95 14.85 25.42
CA ASP A 280 2.44 15.35 26.71
C ASP A 280 3.97 15.32 26.80
N LYS A 281 4.59 14.21 26.36
CA LYS A 281 6.05 14.06 26.36
C LYS A 281 6.76 14.93 25.31
N LEU A 282 6.09 15.26 24.21
CA LEU A 282 6.65 16.10 23.15
C LEU A 282 6.38 17.59 23.34
N CYS A 283 5.45 17.98 24.20
CA CYS A 283 5.01 19.36 24.37
C CYS A 283 6.18 20.30 24.71
N GLU A 284 6.94 20.01 25.77
CA GLU A 284 8.08 20.84 26.17
C GLU A 284 9.15 20.97 25.07
N ARG A 285 9.41 19.88 24.35
CA ARG A 285 10.38 19.88 23.25
C ARG A 285 9.87 20.72 22.09
N THR A 286 8.59 20.60 21.76
CA THR A 286 7.94 21.35 20.70
C THR A 286 8.00 22.85 21.02
N ILE A 287 7.68 23.27 22.24
CA ILE A 287 7.80 24.68 22.66
C ILE A 287 9.21 25.22 22.41
N LYS A 288 10.25 24.48 22.83
CA LYS A 288 11.65 24.87 22.59
C LYS A 288 11.98 24.99 21.10
N ASP A 289 11.56 24.04 20.28
CA ASP A 289 11.79 24.08 18.84
C ASP A 289 11.10 25.31 18.19
N PHE A 290 9.88 25.65 18.63
CA PHE A 290 9.15 26.85 18.19
C PHE A 290 9.77 28.17 18.68
N GLU A 291 10.30 28.21 19.90
CA GLU A 291 11.05 29.37 20.40
C GLU A 291 12.33 29.61 19.61
N MET A 292 13.09 28.55 19.29
CA MET A 292 14.28 28.65 18.45
C MET A 292 13.93 29.20 17.05
N MET A 293 12.85 28.70 16.43
CA MET A 293 12.36 29.20 15.14
C MET A 293 11.95 30.68 15.20
N ARG A 294 11.27 31.09 16.27
CA ARG A 294 10.89 32.49 16.50
C ARG A 294 12.11 33.39 16.66
N GLN A 295 13.10 32.97 17.46
CA GLN A 295 14.35 33.72 17.63
C GLN A 295 15.10 33.88 16.31
N MET A 296 15.15 32.81 15.49
CA MET A 296 15.76 32.86 14.17
C MET A 296 15.03 33.84 13.25
N LYS A 297 13.68 33.81 13.24
CA LYS A 297 12.86 34.75 12.47
C LYS A 297 13.08 36.19 12.91
N MET A 298 13.17 36.46 14.22
CA MET A 298 13.47 37.80 14.74
C MET A 298 14.83 38.33 14.28
N LYS A 299 15.86 37.47 14.21
CA LYS A 299 17.19 37.85 13.73
C LYS A 299 17.18 38.20 12.24
N LEU A 300 16.48 37.40 11.43
CA LEU A 300 16.49 37.52 9.97
C LEU A 300 15.45 38.51 9.41
N ASN A 301 14.32 38.67 10.09
CA ASN A 301 13.24 39.57 9.69
C ASN A 301 12.61 40.29 10.90
N PRO A 302 13.26 41.33 11.44
CA PRO A 302 12.79 42.03 12.65
C PRO A 302 11.42 42.72 12.49
N GLN A 303 11.03 43.07 11.26
CA GLN A 303 9.77 43.76 10.97
C GLN A 303 8.55 42.82 11.04
N ASN A 304 8.76 41.51 10.93
CA ASN A 304 7.71 40.51 11.04
C ASN A 304 8.26 39.34 11.87
N SER A 305 8.11 39.43 13.19
CA SER A 305 8.69 38.50 14.16
C SER A 305 7.75 37.36 14.60
N GLU A 306 6.49 37.41 14.22
CA GLU A 306 5.50 36.40 14.59
C GLU A 306 5.65 35.16 13.71
N LEU A 307 5.68 33.96 14.30
CA LEU A 307 5.82 32.72 13.54
C LEU A 307 4.47 32.29 12.94
N MET A 308 4.44 32.07 11.63
CA MET A 308 3.26 31.71 10.86
C MET A 308 3.33 30.26 10.37
N PRO A 309 2.20 29.61 10.01
CA PRO A 309 2.19 28.18 9.65
C PRO A 309 3.11 27.76 8.48
N TRP A 310 3.52 28.69 7.61
CA TRP A 310 4.44 28.44 6.49
C TRP A 310 5.93 28.62 6.86
N ASP A 311 6.23 29.15 8.05
CA ASP A 311 7.59 29.43 8.51
C ASP A 311 8.39 28.18 8.96
N PRO A 312 7.80 27.17 9.64
CA PRO A 312 8.57 26.05 10.20
C PRO A 312 9.46 25.30 9.20
N PRO A 313 9.04 24.99 7.95
CA PRO A 313 9.91 24.33 6.99
C PRO A 313 11.18 25.13 6.66
N TYR A 314 11.10 26.46 6.63
CA TYR A 314 12.23 27.33 6.34
C TYR A 314 13.17 27.45 7.55
N TYR A 315 12.64 27.91 8.70
CA TYR A 315 13.50 28.20 9.86
C TYR A 315 14.06 26.94 10.51
N SER A 316 13.35 25.80 10.47
CA SER A 316 13.94 24.53 10.91
C SER A 316 15.12 24.09 10.04
N GLY A 317 15.09 24.40 8.73
CA GLY A 317 16.22 24.17 7.82
C GLY A 317 17.41 25.07 8.13
N VAL A 318 17.16 26.36 8.38
CA VAL A 318 18.20 27.34 8.76
C VAL A 318 18.87 26.94 10.08
N ILE A 319 18.08 26.60 11.10
CA ILE A 319 18.58 26.19 12.42
C ILE A 319 19.44 24.93 12.35
N ARG A 320 19.14 23.99 11.44
CA ARG A 320 19.94 22.77 11.25
C ARG A 320 21.25 23.00 10.50
N ALA A 321 21.37 24.12 9.79
CA ALA A 321 22.53 24.47 8.99
C ALA A 321 23.55 25.35 9.73
N GLU A 322 23.15 25.95 10.86
CA GLU A 322 24.05 26.56 11.86
C GLU A 322 24.77 25.50 12.70
#